data_AF-A0A426V4H9-F1
#
_entry.id   AF-A0A426V4H9-F1
#
_cell.length_a   1.000
_cell.length_b   1.000
_cell.length_c   1.000
_cell.angle_alpha   90.00
_cell.angle_beta   90.00
_cell.angle_gamma   90.00
#
_symmetry.space_group_name_H-M   'P 1'
#
loop_
_entity.id
_entity.type
_entity.pdbx_description
1 polymer ?
#
loop_
_entity_poly.entity_id
_entity_poly.type
_entity_poly.pdbx_seq_one_letter_code
_entity_poly.pdbx_strand_id
1 'polypeptide(L)'
;MAGQQPRRRPPKTARAWLATHYSVPARIVAVLGTLASAWGLVIAVGDPDGENPASWLMFLGPAVAGAFPTLELAWARDRDLSMRSIQARWFAFPFFGAAGAVVAMLATELTLHATGAIAAAQAADKWHYWFAADGPPLPSIMFGLLGYVAGLLLALAFFVVVLWPLQVLLRPRQAMAEHSLDTSEANFRRNRAALLLMPFLVINAVVIAIALTFGIGWLAVASILLEVALVVVTVTLQRVDTKRRKASGVRTGVENGVEAGNRRRREY
;
A
#
# COMPACT_ATOMS: atom_id res chain seq x y z
N MET A 1 25.28 11.48 19.92
CA MET A 1 25.86 11.26 18.58
C MET A 1 25.37 9.90 18.08
N ALA A 2 24.43 9.87 17.14
CA ALA A 2 23.96 8.61 16.57
C ALA A 2 25.04 8.12 15.60
N GLY A 3 25.69 7.01 15.92
CA GLY A 3 26.66 6.38 15.02
C GLY A 3 26.01 6.13 13.67
N GLN A 4 26.61 6.67 12.60
CA GLN A 4 26.19 6.34 11.25
C GLN A 4 26.21 4.82 11.11
N GLN A 5 25.03 4.22 10.87
CA GLN A 5 24.98 2.80 10.60
C GLN A 5 25.93 2.51 9.43
N PRO A 6 26.80 1.50 9.54
CA PRO A 6 27.75 1.17 8.49
C PRO A 6 26.96 0.98 7.19
N ARG A 7 27.36 1.70 6.13
CA ARG A 7 26.76 1.58 4.80
C ARG A 7 26.81 0.12 4.38
N ARG A 8 25.68 -0.59 4.48
CA ARG A 8 25.55 -1.96 3.99
C ARG A 8 25.89 -1.93 2.51
N ARG A 9 26.91 -2.70 2.10
CA ARG A 9 27.28 -2.82 0.69
C ARG A 9 26.07 -3.32 -0.09
N PRO A 10 25.79 -2.76 -1.29
CA PRO A 10 24.70 -3.24 -2.12
C PRO A 10 24.91 -4.73 -2.45
N PRO A 11 23.84 -5.54 -2.46
CA PRO A 11 23.94 -6.95 -2.80
C PRO A 11 24.45 -7.11 -4.24
N LYS A 12 25.45 -7.99 -4.43
CA LYS A 12 26.09 -8.23 -5.73
C LYS A 12 25.32 -9.19 -6.63
N THR A 13 24.34 -9.92 -6.10
CA THR A 13 23.59 -10.95 -6.83
C THR A 13 22.09 -10.84 -6.56
N ALA A 14 21.27 -11.27 -7.53
CA ALA A 14 19.80 -11.32 -7.37
C ALA A 14 19.39 -12.18 -6.16
N ARG A 15 20.07 -13.30 -5.93
CA ARG A 15 19.83 -14.16 -4.74
C ARG A 15 20.13 -13.42 -3.43
N ALA A 16 21.24 -12.68 -3.37
CA ALA A 16 21.57 -11.88 -2.19
C ALA A 16 20.57 -10.72 -1.99
N TRP A 17 20.12 -10.10 -3.08
CA TRP A 17 19.09 -9.07 -3.03
C TRP A 17 17.77 -9.65 -2.50
N LEU A 18 17.30 -10.77 -3.07
CA LEU A 18 16.11 -11.50 -2.58
C LEU A 18 16.28 -11.93 -1.11
N ALA A 19 17.46 -12.39 -0.70
CA ALA A 19 17.72 -12.73 0.70
C ALA A 19 17.64 -11.54 1.66
N THR A 20 18.00 -10.35 1.17
CA THR A 20 17.99 -9.12 1.97
C THR A 20 16.58 -8.53 2.08
N HIS A 21 15.76 -8.72 1.06
CA HIS A 21 14.43 -8.12 0.98
C HIS A 21 13.32 -9.11 1.38
N TYR A 22 13.37 -10.37 0.93
CA TYR A 22 12.36 -11.40 1.16
C TYR A 22 12.75 -12.30 2.33
N SER A 23 11.88 -12.41 3.34
CA SER A 23 11.95 -13.51 4.29
C SER A 23 11.55 -14.84 3.64
N VAL A 24 11.82 -15.96 4.31
CA VAL A 24 11.35 -17.27 3.87
C VAL A 24 9.82 -17.33 3.80
N PRO A 25 9.06 -16.90 4.83
CA PRO A 25 7.60 -16.85 4.75
C PRO A 25 7.06 -16.03 3.57
N ALA A 26 7.63 -14.85 3.30
CA ALA A 26 7.21 -14.02 2.19
C ALA A 26 7.40 -14.70 0.83
N ARG A 27 8.48 -15.48 0.66
CA ARG A 27 8.69 -16.26 -0.56
C ARG A 27 7.67 -17.39 -0.70
N ILE A 28 7.40 -18.10 0.39
CA ILE A 28 6.39 -19.17 0.41
C ILE A 28 5.03 -18.59 -0.01
N VAL A 29 4.61 -17.49 0.61
CA VAL A 29 3.34 -16.82 0.27
C VAL A 29 3.34 -16.33 -1.18
N ALA A 30 4.45 -15.79 -1.68
CA ALA A 30 4.53 -15.38 -3.08
C ALA A 30 4.39 -16.55 -4.06
N VAL A 31 5.02 -17.69 -3.78
CA VAL A 31 4.90 -18.91 -4.58
C VAL A 31 3.47 -19.46 -4.51
N LEU A 32 2.91 -19.59 -3.30
CA LEU A 32 1.55 -20.08 -3.12
C LEU A 32 0.52 -19.16 -3.78
N GLY A 33 0.68 -17.83 -3.67
CA GLY A 33 -0.17 -16.86 -4.34
C GLY A 33 -0.10 -16.98 -5.86
N THR A 34 1.10 -17.15 -6.42
CA THR A 34 1.31 -17.37 -7.86
C THR A 34 0.62 -18.66 -8.34
N LEU A 35 0.78 -19.76 -7.61
CA LEU A 35 0.14 -21.04 -7.93
C LEU A 35 -1.39 -20.97 -7.78
N ALA A 36 -1.88 -20.29 -6.75
CA ALA A 36 -3.30 -20.07 -6.54
C ALA A 36 -3.92 -19.29 -7.70
N SER A 37 -3.18 -18.38 -8.34
CA SER A 37 -3.68 -17.64 -9.50
C SER A 37 -3.81 -18.47 -10.75
N ALA A 38 -2.82 -19.33 -11.02
CA ALA A 38 -2.94 -20.33 -12.09
C ALA A 38 -4.15 -21.25 -11.83
N TRP A 39 -4.33 -21.71 -10.60
CA TRP A 39 -5.49 -22.52 -10.20
C TRP A 39 -6.81 -21.75 -10.39
N GLY A 40 -6.88 -20.51 -9.93
CA GLY A 40 -8.06 -19.65 -10.08
C GLY A 40 -8.44 -19.45 -11.54
N LEU A 41 -7.45 -19.32 -12.44
CA LEU A 41 -7.70 -19.24 -13.88
C LEU A 41 -8.33 -20.52 -14.44
N VAL A 42 -7.84 -21.70 -14.04
CA VAL A 42 -8.44 -22.99 -14.45
C VAL A 42 -9.90 -23.06 -14.01
N ILE A 43 -10.17 -22.68 -12.76
CA ILE A 43 -11.54 -22.68 -12.22
C ILE A 43 -12.43 -21.69 -12.96
N ALA A 44 -11.92 -20.50 -13.26
CA ALA A 44 -12.67 -19.46 -13.96
C ALA A 44 -13.11 -19.87 -15.37
N VAL A 45 -12.25 -20.59 -16.10
CA VAL A 45 -12.60 -21.12 -17.43
C VAL A 45 -13.75 -22.15 -17.33
N GLY A 46 -13.87 -22.86 -16.21
CA GLY A 46 -14.94 -23.83 -15.96
C GLY A 46 -16.16 -23.28 -15.21
N ASP A 47 -16.18 -21.99 -14.85
CA ASP A 47 -17.20 -21.38 -13.98
C ASP A 47 -18.05 -20.34 -14.75
N PRO A 48 -19.02 -20.75 -15.58
CA PRO A 48 -19.78 -19.85 -16.46
C PRO A 48 -20.45 -18.66 -15.78
N ASP A 49 -20.95 -18.87 -14.57
CA ASP A 49 -21.80 -17.91 -13.87
C ASP A 49 -20.95 -16.95 -13.02
N GLY A 50 -19.67 -17.31 -12.76
CA GLY A 50 -18.72 -16.46 -12.02
C GLY A 50 -18.99 -16.43 -10.54
N GLU A 51 -19.82 -17.36 -10.11
CA GLU A 51 -20.26 -17.50 -8.74
C GLU A 51 -19.23 -18.27 -7.91
N ASN A 52 -18.30 -18.99 -8.54
CA ASN A 52 -17.30 -19.76 -7.82
C ASN A 52 -16.27 -18.82 -7.17
N PRO A 53 -16.23 -18.71 -5.83
CA PRO A 53 -15.30 -17.81 -5.15
C PRO A 53 -13.84 -18.17 -5.41
N ALA A 54 -13.53 -19.41 -5.79
CA ALA A 54 -12.17 -19.85 -6.09
C ALA A 54 -11.62 -19.25 -7.40
N SER A 55 -12.47 -18.81 -8.33
CA SER A 55 -12.01 -18.09 -9.54
C SER A 55 -11.29 -16.79 -9.15
N TRP A 56 -11.73 -16.12 -8.08
CA TRP A 56 -11.12 -14.89 -7.56
C TRP A 56 -9.65 -15.05 -7.14
N LEU A 57 -9.16 -16.29 -6.96
CA LEU A 57 -7.73 -16.55 -6.72
C LEU A 57 -6.82 -16.05 -7.86
N MET A 58 -7.35 -15.91 -9.09
CA MET A 58 -6.60 -15.36 -10.23
C MET A 58 -6.02 -13.96 -9.97
N PHE A 59 -6.71 -13.14 -9.16
CA PHE A 59 -6.22 -11.80 -8.77
C PHE A 59 -5.93 -11.70 -7.25
N LEU A 60 -6.58 -12.49 -6.38
CA LEU A 60 -6.25 -12.50 -4.94
C LEU A 60 -4.85 -13.07 -4.68
N GLY A 61 -4.41 -14.05 -5.47
CA GLY A 61 -3.08 -14.66 -5.37
C GLY A 61 -1.95 -13.63 -5.45
N PRO A 62 -1.80 -12.85 -6.55
CA PRO A 62 -0.80 -11.79 -6.65
C PRO A 62 -1.02 -10.67 -5.63
N ALA A 63 -2.28 -10.35 -5.28
CA ALA A 63 -2.55 -9.31 -4.29
C ALA A 63 -1.99 -9.68 -2.90
N VAL A 64 -2.25 -10.91 -2.45
CA VAL A 64 -1.71 -11.44 -1.19
C VAL A 64 -0.20 -11.60 -1.26
N ALA A 65 0.33 -12.13 -2.37
CA ALA A 65 1.78 -12.25 -2.60
C ALA A 65 2.50 -10.90 -2.50
N GLY A 66 1.88 -9.84 -3.03
CA GLY A 66 2.42 -8.49 -3.01
C GLY A 66 2.29 -7.78 -1.66
N ALA A 67 1.16 -7.97 -0.97
CA ALA A 67 0.87 -7.27 0.29
C ALA A 67 1.50 -7.93 1.52
N PHE A 68 1.65 -9.26 1.52
CA PHE A 68 2.15 -10.02 2.67
C PHE A 68 3.52 -9.53 3.21
N PRO A 69 4.51 -9.17 2.38
CA PRO A 69 5.80 -8.65 2.88
C PRO A 69 5.69 -7.34 3.67
N THR A 70 4.60 -6.59 3.45
CA THR A 70 4.24 -5.41 4.23
C THR A 70 3.61 -5.85 5.55
N LEU A 71 2.65 -6.78 5.52
CA LEU A 71 2.06 -7.39 6.72
C LEU A 71 3.13 -7.95 7.66
N GLU A 72 4.14 -8.59 7.09
CA GLU A 72 5.24 -9.21 7.83
C GLU A 72 5.99 -8.25 8.76
N LEU A 73 6.08 -6.98 8.38
CA LEU A 73 6.73 -5.98 9.21
C LEU A 73 6.03 -5.79 10.56
N ALA A 74 4.73 -6.10 10.66
CA ALA A 74 3.97 -5.92 11.89
C ALA A 74 4.42 -6.87 13.03
N TRP A 75 4.94 -8.05 12.70
CA TRP A 75 5.37 -9.06 13.69
C TRP A 75 6.88 -9.32 13.70
N ALA A 76 7.64 -8.70 12.79
CA ALA A 76 9.08 -8.86 12.75
C ALA A 76 9.78 -8.00 13.81
N ARG A 77 10.21 -8.63 14.91
CA ARG A 77 10.75 -7.99 16.13
C ARG A 77 11.87 -6.96 15.89
N ASP A 78 12.77 -7.22 14.94
CA ASP A 78 13.98 -6.41 14.72
C ASP A 78 14.00 -5.62 13.41
N ARG A 79 12.85 -5.48 12.71
CA ARG A 79 12.85 -4.81 11.41
C ARG A 79 12.70 -3.30 11.50
N ASP A 80 13.33 -2.64 10.54
CA ASP A 80 13.22 -1.20 10.33
C ASP A 80 11.84 -0.89 9.75
N LEU A 81 11.02 -0.19 10.54
CA LEU A 81 9.71 0.33 10.17
C LEU A 81 9.80 1.70 9.48
N SER A 82 10.99 2.11 9.00
CA SER A 82 11.12 3.38 8.28
C SER A 82 10.33 3.39 6.99
N MET A 83 9.81 4.57 6.62
CA MET A 83 9.16 4.78 5.33
C MET A 83 10.05 4.32 4.15
N ARG A 84 11.37 4.50 4.25
CA ARG A 84 12.31 4.03 3.22
C ARG A 84 12.31 2.51 3.07
N SER A 85 12.35 1.79 4.20
CA SER A 85 12.26 0.32 4.22
C SER A 85 10.95 -0.13 3.60
N ILE A 86 9.84 0.50 3.98
CA ILE A 86 8.47 0.19 3.55
C ILE A 86 8.26 0.48 2.05
N GLN A 87 8.71 1.63 1.54
CA GLN A 87 8.59 1.99 0.12
C GLN A 87 9.28 0.99 -0.80
N ALA A 88 10.50 0.58 -0.46
CA ALA A 88 11.21 -0.45 -1.22
C ALA A 88 10.40 -1.75 -1.29
N ARG A 89 9.59 -2.03 -0.25
CA ARG A 89 8.70 -3.18 -0.22
C ARG A 89 7.48 -2.97 -1.12
N TRP A 90 6.81 -1.84 -0.98
CA TRP A 90 5.60 -1.54 -1.72
C TRP A 90 5.75 -1.61 -3.23
N PHE A 91 6.88 -1.21 -3.80
CA PHE A 91 7.02 -1.22 -5.26
C PHE A 91 7.63 -2.52 -5.78
N ALA A 92 8.57 -3.12 -5.04
CA ALA A 92 9.23 -4.33 -5.52
C ALA A 92 8.38 -5.58 -5.33
N PHE A 93 7.76 -5.79 -4.15
CA PHE A 93 7.10 -7.06 -3.85
C PHE A 93 5.85 -7.32 -4.67
N PRO A 94 4.91 -6.37 -4.81
CA PRO A 94 3.74 -6.55 -5.66
C PRO A 94 4.14 -6.83 -7.11
N PHE A 95 5.20 -6.20 -7.61
CA PHE A 95 5.66 -6.43 -8.97
C PHE A 95 6.10 -7.87 -9.20
N PHE A 96 6.92 -8.43 -8.30
CA PHE A 96 7.36 -9.82 -8.44
C PHE A 96 6.22 -10.83 -8.25
N GLY A 97 5.29 -10.57 -7.32
CA GLY A 97 4.09 -11.40 -7.15
C GLY A 97 3.21 -11.40 -8.39
N ALA A 98 2.96 -10.22 -8.96
CA ALA A 98 2.19 -10.06 -10.18
C ALA A 98 2.90 -10.67 -11.40
N ALA A 99 4.20 -10.43 -11.58
CA ALA A 99 4.97 -11.02 -12.68
C ALA A 99 4.98 -12.54 -12.62
N GLY A 100 5.17 -13.12 -11.42
CA GLY A 100 5.06 -14.56 -11.21
C GLY A 100 3.67 -15.09 -11.58
N ALA A 101 2.61 -14.43 -11.10
CA ALA A 101 1.23 -14.78 -11.42
C ALA A 101 0.92 -14.68 -12.91
N VAL A 102 1.36 -13.61 -13.60
CA VAL A 102 1.21 -13.46 -15.06
C VAL A 102 1.86 -14.62 -15.79
N VAL A 103 3.11 -14.98 -15.45
CA VAL A 103 3.81 -16.08 -16.10
C VAL A 103 3.10 -17.42 -15.87
N ALA A 104 2.68 -17.69 -14.63
CA ALA A 104 1.99 -18.93 -14.29
C ALA A 104 0.62 -19.03 -14.99
N MET A 105 -0.17 -17.96 -14.93
CA MET A 105 -1.47 -17.88 -15.61
C MET A 105 -1.31 -17.97 -17.13
N LEU A 106 -0.30 -17.33 -17.71
CA LEU A 106 -0.04 -17.43 -19.15
C LEU A 106 0.27 -18.87 -19.56
N ALA A 107 1.12 -19.58 -18.81
CA ALA A 107 1.41 -20.98 -19.07
C ALA A 107 0.15 -21.87 -18.95
N THR A 108 -0.69 -21.60 -17.94
CA THR A 108 -1.99 -22.26 -17.77
C THR A 108 -2.91 -21.98 -18.94
N GLU A 109 -3.05 -20.71 -19.34
CA GLU A 109 -3.90 -20.27 -20.45
C GLU A 109 -3.50 -20.95 -21.77
N LEU A 110 -2.19 -20.97 -22.08
CA LEU A 110 -1.64 -21.68 -23.24
C LEU A 110 -1.96 -23.17 -23.21
N THR A 111 -1.91 -23.79 -22.04
CA THR A 111 -2.26 -25.21 -21.86
C THR A 111 -3.76 -25.44 -22.11
N LEU A 112 -4.63 -24.57 -21.59
CA LEU A 112 -6.08 -24.64 -21.78
C LEU A 112 -6.50 -24.41 -23.24
N HIS A 113 -5.75 -23.58 -23.97
CA HIS A 113 -5.90 -23.45 -25.42
C HIS A 113 -5.48 -24.72 -26.16
N ALA A 114 -4.32 -25.28 -25.82
CA ALA A 114 -3.79 -26.48 -26.47
C ALA A 114 -4.69 -27.71 -26.25
N THR A 115 -5.36 -27.82 -25.10
CA THR A 115 -6.30 -28.91 -24.81
C THR A 115 -7.71 -28.66 -25.34
N GLY A 116 -7.99 -27.48 -25.90
CA GLY A 116 -9.33 -27.11 -26.38
C GLY A 116 -10.35 -26.86 -25.27
N ALA A 117 -9.93 -26.79 -24.00
CA ALA A 117 -10.82 -26.57 -22.85
C ALA A 117 -11.57 -25.24 -22.95
N ILE A 118 -10.90 -24.20 -23.45
CA ILE A 118 -11.48 -22.88 -23.72
C ILE A 118 -12.57 -22.96 -24.79
N ALA A 119 -12.27 -23.58 -25.93
CA ALA A 119 -13.23 -23.72 -27.02
C ALA A 119 -14.45 -24.56 -26.61
N ALA A 120 -14.23 -25.61 -25.80
CA ALA A 120 -15.30 -26.43 -25.25
C ALA A 120 -16.21 -25.63 -24.29
N ALA A 121 -15.63 -24.75 -23.46
CA ALA A 121 -16.39 -23.86 -22.59
C ALA A 121 -17.18 -22.79 -23.38
N GLN A 122 -16.58 -22.22 -24.43
CA GLN A 122 -17.25 -21.27 -25.35
C GLN A 122 -18.46 -21.90 -26.04
N ALA A 123 -18.28 -23.11 -26.59
CA ALA A 123 -19.33 -23.81 -27.33
C ALA A 123 -20.52 -24.22 -26.45
N ALA A 124 -20.36 -24.24 -25.13
CA ALA A 124 -21.42 -24.59 -24.19
C ALA A 124 -22.30 -23.39 -23.76
N ASP A 125 -22.17 -22.21 -24.40
CA ASP A 125 -22.85 -20.94 -24.01
C ASP A 125 -22.59 -20.54 -22.56
N LYS A 126 -21.48 -21.05 -22.01
CA LYS A 126 -21.04 -20.95 -20.62
C LYS A 126 -19.89 -19.95 -20.46
N TRP A 127 -19.86 -18.94 -21.32
CA TRP A 127 -18.67 -18.14 -21.52
C TRP A 127 -18.69 -16.84 -20.70
N HIS A 128 -17.69 -16.65 -19.84
CA HIS A 128 -17.54 -15.43 -19.04
C HIS A 128 -17.18 -14.22 -19.88
N TYR A 129 -17.81 -13.08 -19.60
CA TYR A 129 -17.53 -11.77 -20.24
C TYR A 129 -16.07 -11.30 -20.09
N TRP A 130 -15.32 -11.89 -19.16
CA TRP A 130 -13.91 -11.60 -18.92
C TRP A 130 -12.97 -12.13 -20.01
N PHE A 131 -13.43 -13.07 -20.85
CA PHE A 131 -12.64 -13.67 -21.91
C PHE A 131 -13.28 -13.28 -23.24
N ALA A 132 -12.53 -12.68 -24.16
CA ALA A 132 -13.12 -12.28 -25.46
C ALA A 132 -13.54 -13.52 -26.25
N ALA A 133 -14.73 -13.47 -26.86
CA ALA A 133 -15.17 -14.50 -27.82
C ALA A 133 -14.38 -14.40 -29.14
N ASP A 134 -14.07 -13.17 -29.58
CA ASP A 134 -13.42 -12.87 -30.87
C ASP A 134 -12.19 -11.97 -30.69
N GLY A 135 -10.98 -12.46 -31.04
CA GLY A 135 -9.70 -11.74 -30.93
C GLY A 135 -8.88 -12.14 -29.70
N PRO A 136 -7.55 -11.87 -29.63
CA PRO A 136 -6.67 -12.57 -28.70
C PRO A 136 -6.87 -12.03 -27.28
N PRO A 137 -7.58 -12.74 -26.38
CA PRO A 137 -7.68 -12.28 -25.02
C PRO A 137 -6.49 -12.88 -24.28
N LEU A 138 -5.62 -12.07 -23.66
CA LEU A 138 -4.66 -12.54 -22.67
C LEU A 138 -5.14 -12.16 -21.26
N PRO A 139 -6.23 -12.77 -20.75
CA PRO A 139 -6.77 -12.50 -19.42
C PRO A 139 -5.71 -12.71 -18.34
N SER A 140 -4.78 -13.65 -18.52
CA SER A 140 -3.62 -13.80 -17.64
C SER A 140 -2.85 -12.49 -17.38
N ILE A 141 -2.67 -11.64 -18.39
CA ILE A 141 -2.00 -10.34 -18.24
C ILE A 141 -2.90 -9.36 -17.48
N MET A 142 -4.17 -9.24 -17.90
CA MET A 142 -5.12 -8.33 -17.28
C MET A 142 -5.36 -8.64 -15.80
N PHE A 143 -5.59 -9.91 -15.46
CA PHE A 143 -5.79 -10.34 -14.07
C PHE A 143 -4.52 -10.25 -13.24
N GLY A 144 -3.35 -10.50 -13.84
CA GLY A 144 -2.08 -10.26 -13.16
C GLY A 144 -1.83 -8.79 -12.84
N LEU A 145 -2.16 -7.88 -13.76
CA LEU A 145 -2.09 -6.43 -13.54
C LEU A 145 -3.15 -5.94 -12.54
N LEU A 146 -4.38 -6.45 -12.62
CA LEU A 146 -5.41 -6.14 -11.64
C LEU A 146 -4.98 -6.60 -10.23
N GLY A 147 -4.41 -7.81 -10.15
CA GLY A 147 -3.80 -8.35 -8.96
C GLY A 147 -2.64 -7.51 -8.42
N TYR A 148 -1.81 -6.93 -9.29
CA TYR A 148 -0.78 -5.96 -8.91
C TYR A 148 -1.37 -4.72 -8.25
N VAL A 149 -2.37 -4.10 -8.89
CA VAL A 149 -3.06 -2.90 -8.37
C VAL A 149 -3.74 -3.22 -7.04
N ALA A 150 -4.48 -4.33 -6.96
CA ALA A 150 -5.11 -4.80 -5.73
C ALA A 150 -4.08 -5.06 -4.62
N GLY A 151 -2.94 -5.66 -4.95
CA GLY A 151 -1.83 -5.89 -4.02
C GLY A 151 -1.22 -4.60 -3.48
N LEU A 152 -1.04 -3.58 -4.34
CA LEU A 152 -0.59 -2.25 -3.92
C LEU A 152 -1.59 -1.59 -2.97
N LEU A 153 -2.87 -1.60 -3.33
CA LEU A 153 -3.94 -1.04 -2.50
C LEU A 153 -4.04 -1.76 -1.15
N LEU A 154 -3.93 -3.09 -1.15
CA LEU A 154 -3.94 -3.90 0.06
C LEU A 154 -2.70 -3.64 0.94
N ALA A 155 -1.52 -3.51 0.35
CA ALA A 155 -0.30 -3.14 1.06
C ALA A 155 -0.39 -1.73 1.68
N LEU A 156 -0.99 -0.78 0.95
CA LEU A 156 -1.26 0.56 1.44
C LEU A 156 -2.25 0.53 2.61
N ALA A 157 -3.34 -0.23 2.47
CA ALA A 157 -4.33 -0.39 3.54
C ALA A 157 -3.70 -0.96 4.81
N PHE A 158 -2.90 -2.03 4.69
CA PHE A 158 -2.19 -2.61 5.84
C PHE A 158 -1.20 -1.64 6.47
N PHE A 159 -0.52 -0.83 5.67
CA PHE A 159 0.36 0.18 6.22
C PHE A 159 -0.43 1.24 7.00
N VAL A 160 -1.47 1.81 6.41
CA VAL A 160 -2.27 2.87 7.05
C VAL A 160 -2.92 2.37 8.33
N VAL A 161 -3.51 1.17 8.29
CA VAL A 161 -4.32 0.63 9.40
C VAL A 161 -3.48 -0.08 10.46
N VAL A 162 -2.36 -0.70 10.07
CA VAL A 162 -1.58 -1.56 10.98
C VAL A 162 -0.19 -0.97 11.22
N LEU A 163 0.63 -0.84 10.18
CA LEU A 163 2.05 -0.49 10.37
C LEU A 163 2.24 0.94 10.87
N TRP A 164 1.42 1.88 10.42
CA TRP A 164 1.53 3.27 10.81
C TRP A 164 1.19 3.45 12.30
N PRO A 165 0.03 2.99 12.81
CA PRO A 165 -0.22 2.99 14.25
C PRO A 165 0.90 2.31 15.02
N LEU A 166 1.37 1.15 14.55
CA LEU A 166 2.45 0.41 15.20
C LEU A 166 3.76 1.23 15.23
N GLN A 167 4.12 1.90 14.14
CA GLN A 167 5.31 2.76 14.06
C GLN A 167 5.20 3.95 15.02
N VAL A 168 4.01 4.57 15.14
CA VAL A 168 3.78 5.69 16.06
C VAL A 168 3.75 5.22 17.52
N LEU A 169 3.30 4.01 17.81
CA LEU A 169 3.28 3.44 19.16
C LEU A 169 4.66 2.97 19.62
N LEU A 170 5.39 2.22 18.77
CA LEU A 170 6.66 1.59 19.12
C LEU A 170 7.88 2.49 18.85
N ARG A 171 7.82 3.35 17.82
CA ARG A 171 8.94 4.20 17.37
C ARG A 171 8.53 5.66 17.09
N PRO A 172 7.86 6.33 18.04
CA PRO A 172 7.29 7.67 17.83
C PRO A 172 8.31 8.73 17.37
N ARG A 173 9.54 8.71 17.93
CA ARG A 173 10.58 9.68 17.53
C ARG A 173 11.05 9.47 16.09
N GLN A 174 11.09 8.22 15.63
CA GLN A 174 11.42 7.89 14.24
C GLN A 174 10.30 8.37 13.31
N ALA A 175 9.03 8.07 13.65
CA ALA A 175 7.89 8.55 12.87
C ALA A 175 7.86 10.09 12.78
N MET A 176 8.03 10.80 13.90
CA MET A 176 8.11 12.26 13.90
C MET A 176 9.25 12.78 13.01
N ALA A 177 10.43 12.16 13.07
CA ALA A 177 11.56 12.54 12.25
C ALA A 177 11.29 12.35 10.74
N GLU A 178 10.60 11.26 10.36
CA GLU A 178 10.21 10.98 8.98
C GLU A 178 9.18 11.97 8.44
N HIS A 179 8.34 12.53 9.33
CA HIS A 179 7.35 13.57 8.99
C HIS A 179 7.84 15.00 9.22
N SER A 180 9.14 15.22 9.48
CA SER A 180 9.72 16.55 9.75
C SER A 180 9.05 17.31 10.91
N LEU A 181 8.50 16.58 11.88
CA LEU A 181 7.94 17.13 13.11
C LEU A 181 9.05 17.36 14.15
N ASP A 182 8.83 18.33 15.03
CA ASP A 182 9.73 18.59 16.16
C ASP A 182 9.75 17.39 17.13
N THR A 183 10.94 16.83 17.38
CA THR A 183 11.14 15.68 18.27
C THR A 183 11.45 16.08 19.71
N SER A 184 11.37 17.36 20.06
CA SER A 184 11.59 17.85 21.43
C SER A 184 10.56 17.28 22.41
N GLU A 185 10.99 17.09 23.67
CA GLU A 185 10.14 16.49 24.71
C GLU A 185 8.88 17.33 24.98
N ALA A 186 8.98 18.65 24.85
CA ALA A 186 7.87 19.59 25.04
C ALA A 186 6.72 19.36 24.03
N ASN A 187 7.04 18.98 22.79
CA ASN A 187 6.06 18.79 21.71
C ASN A 187 5.73 17.33 21.43
N PHE A 188 6.45 16.39 22.06
CA PHE A 188 6.36 14.96 21.77
C PHE A 188 4.94 14.40 21.87
N ARG A 189 4.20 14.68 22.95
CA ARG A 189 2.83 14.15 23.13
C ARG A 189 1.86 14.66 22.06
N ARG A 190 1.95 15.95 21.72
CA ARG A 190 1.08 16.60 20.72
C ARG A 190 1.37 16.08 19.31
N ASN A 191 2.65 16.02 18.94
CA ASN A 191 3.08 15.49 17.65
C ASN A 191 2.74 14.00 17.49
N ARG A 192 2.82 13.22 18.57
CA ARG A 192 2.41 11.81 18.55
C ARG A 192 0.90 11.67 18.32
N ALA A 193 0.08 12.46 19.02
CA ALA A 193 -1.36 12.46 18.83
C ALA A 193 -1.72 12.84 17.39
N ALA A 194 -1.09 13.87 16.82
CA ALA A 194 -1.29 14.25 15.43
C ALA A 194 -0.94 13.14 14.43
N LEU A 195 0.15 12.40 14.67
CA LEU A 195 0.51 11.25 13.82
C LEU A 195 -0.49 10.10 13.93
N LEU A 196 -1.09 9.88 15.12
CA LEU A 196 -2.14 8.86 15.29
C LEU A 196 -3.45 9.23 14.59
N LEU A 197 -3.69 10.51 14.30
CA LEU A 197 -4.88 10.96 13.57
C LEU A 197 -4.77 10.76 12.05
N MET A 198 -3.56 10.69 11.50
CA MET A 198 -3.36 10.56 10.04
C MET A 198 -4.03 9.33 9.41
N PRO A 199 -4.00 8.12 10.01
CA PRO A 199 -4.75 6.99 9.49
C PRO A 199 -6.24 7.26 9.33
N PHE A 200 -6.85 7.99 10.28
CA PHE A 200 -8.28 8.32 10.21
C PHE A 200 -8.60 9.27 9.05
N LEU A 201 -7.72 10.22 8.74
CA LEU A 201 -7.84 11.07 7.55
C LEU A 201 -7.85 10.22 6.27
N VAL A 202 -6.87 9.32 6.13
CA VAL A 202 -6.78 8.47 4.94
C VAL A 202 -7.98 7.55 4.80
N ILE A 203 -8.42 6.91 5.89
CA ILE A 203 -9.59 6.03 5.90
C ILE A 203 -10.85 6.83 5.53
N ASN A 204 -11.05 7.99 6.15
CA ASN A 204 -12.24 8.79 5.92
C ASN A 204 -12.26 9.39 4.51
N ALA A 205 -11.11 9.74 3.91
CA ALA A 205 -11.01 10.10 2.50
C ALA A 205 -11.52 8.98 1.56
N VAL A 206 -11.24 7.71 1.87
CA VAL A 206 -11.80 6.56 1.15
C VAL A 206 -13.30 6.44 1.36
N VAL A 207 -13.79 6.67 2.60
CA VAL A 207 -15.24 6.69 2.89
C VAL A 207 -15.96 7.76 2.08
N ILE A 208 -15.37 8.96 1.93
CA ILE A 208 -15.90 10.03 1.07
C ILE A 208 -16.01 9.54 -0.38
N ALA A 209 -14.94 8.95 -0.91
CA ALA A 209 -14.93 8.45 -2.29
C ALA A 209 -16.01 7.38 -2.53
N ILE A 210 -16.18 6.43 -1.60
CA ILE A 210 -17.23 5.41 -1.64
C ILE A 210 -18.60 6.07 -1.58
N ALA A 211 -18.84 6.96 -0.61
CA ALA A 211 -20.13 7.64 -0.45
C ALA A 211 -20.55 8.41 -1.70
N LEU A 212 -19.61 9.11 -2.35
CA LEU A 212 -19.86 9.82 -3.60
C LEU A 212 -20.13 8.85 -4.77
N THR A 213 -19.35 7.76 -4.88
CA THR A 213 -19.50 6.76 -5.95
C THR A 213 -20.86 6.06 -5.90
N PHE A 214 -21.35 5.77 -4.69
CA PHE A 214 -22.64 5.10 -4.47
C PHE A 214 -23.80 6.09 -4.24
N GLY A 215 -23.60 7.39 -4.39
CA GLY A 215 -24.66 8.41 -4.25
C GLY A 215 -25.22 8.58 -2.83
N ILE A 216 -24.48 8.18 -1.80
CA ILE A 216 -24.90 8.26 -0.39
C ILE A 216 -24.60 9.68 0.16
N GLY A 217 -25.43 10.65 -0.22
CA GLY A 217 -25.17 12.07 0.01
C GLY A 217 -24.95 12.49 1.47
N TRP A 218 -25.75 11.97 2.41
CA TRP A 218 -25.59 12.31 3.84
C TRP A 218 -24.26 11.82 4.42
N LEU A 219 -23.81 10.64 4.00
CA LEU A 219 -22.53 10.06 4.42
C LEU A 219 -21.36 10.89 3.85
N ALA A 220 -21.46 11.31 2.59
CA ALA A 220 -20.46 12.17 1.98
C ALA A 220 -20.31 13.50 2.74
N VAL A 221 -21.44 14.17 3.06
CA VAL A 221 -21.42 15.43 3.83
C VAL A 221 -20.83 15.21 5.23
N ALA A 222 -21.29 14.18 5.96
CA ALA A 222 -20.80 13.89 7.30
C ALA A 222 -19.29 13.58 7.31
N SER A 223 -18.82 12.76 6.36
CA SER A 223 -17.40 12.43 6.22
C SER A 223 -16.55 13.63 5.81
N ILE A 224 -17.03 14.52 4.94
CA ILE A 224 -16.31 15.76 4.59
C ILE A 224 -16.14 16.66 5.82
N LEU A 225 -17.21 16.86 6.61
CA LEU A 225 -17.15 17.65 7.84
C LEU A 225 -16.17 17.04 8.86
N LEU A 226 -16.20 15.72 9.02
CA LEU A 226 -15.26 15.00 9.87
C LEU A 226 -13.81 15.15 9.37
N GLU A 227 -13.57 15.06 8.06
CA GLU A 227 -12.24 15.23 7.45
C GLU A 227 -11.68 16.61 7.76
N VAL A 228 -12.48 17.66 7.54
CA VAL A 228 -12.09 19.05 7.83
C VAL A 228 -11.75 19.21 9.31
N ALA A 229 -12.57 18.67 10.22
CA ALA A 229 -12.31 18.72 11.64
C ALA A 229 -11.00 17.99 12.01
N LEU A 230 -10.77 16.79 11.48
CA LEU A 230 -9.55 16.02 11.70
C LEU A 230 -8.31 16.75 11.16
N VAL A 231 -8.40 17.41 10.00
CA VAL A 231 -7.30 18.22 9.44
C VAL A 231 -6.99 19.40 10.36
N VAL A 232 -8.00 20.14 10.81
CA VAL A 232 -7.84 21.27 11.73
C VAL A 232 -7.19 20.81 13.05
N VAL A 233 -7.68 19.73 13.64
CA VAL A 233 -7.12 19.17 14.88
C VAL A 233 -5.68 18.70 14.66
N THR A 234 -5.39 18.05 13.53
CA THR A 234 -4.04 17.57 13.20
C THR A 234 -3.07 18.75 13.04
N VAL A 235 -3.45 19.78 12.28
CA VAL A 235 -2.62 20.97 12.05
C VAL A 235 -2.37 21.74 13.34
N THR A 236 -3.38 21.87 14.21
CA THR A 236 -3.24 22.59 15.50
C THR A 236 -2.35 21.83 16.50
N LEU A 237 -2.35 20.49 16.45
CA LEU A 237 -1.48 19.65 17.28
C LEU A 237 -0.03 19.58 16.76
N GLN A 238 0.18 19.77 15.46
CA GLN A 238 1.50 19.62 14.84
C GLN A 238 2.41 20.84 15.09
N ARG A 239 3.60 20.56 15.62
CA ARG A 239 4.74 21.49 15.58
C ARG A 239 5.81 20.97 14.62
N VAL A 240 6.02 21.74 13.56
CA VAL A 240 6.98 21.46 12.49
C VAL A 240 8.36 22.05 12.85
N ASP A 241 9.43 21.31 12.56
CA ASP A 241 10.79 21.85 12.66
C ASP A 241 11.10 22.71 11.43
N THR A 242 10.91 24.02 11.59
CA THR A 242 11.11 25.02 10.52
C THR A 242 12.55 25.00 9.97
N LYS A 243 13.56 24.68 10.79
CA LYS A 243 14.97 24.63 10.34
C LYS A 243 15.17 23.45 9.39
N ARG A 244 14.66 22.26 9.75
CA ARG A 244 14.69 21.09 8.87
C ARG A 244 13.90 21.30 7.59
N ARG A 245 12.70 21.90 7.68
CA ARG A 245 11.85 22.17 6.52
C ARG A 245 12.50 23.14 5.53
N LYS A 246 13.21 24.16 6.03
CA LYS A 246 14.02 25.06 5.19
C LYS A 246 15.19 24.33 4.54
N ALA A 247 15.86 23.45 5.28
CA ALA A 247 16.98 22.66 4.75
C ALA A 247 16.56 21.65 3.67
N SER A 248 15.32 21.16 3.68
CA SER A 248 14.78 20.27 2.64
C SER A 248 14.26 21.01 1.39
N GLY A 249 14.34 22.34 1.34
CA GLY A 249 13.90 23.14 0.18
C GLY A 249 12.37 23.20 -0.01
N VAL A 250 11.58 22.70 0.95
CA VAL A 250 10.12 22.76 0.89
C VAL A 250 9.66 24.16 1.29
N ARG A 251 9.14 24.95 0.34
CA ARG A 251 8.62 26.31 0.59
C ARG A 251 7.62 26.31 1.75
N THR A 252 7.77 27.28 2.64
CA THR A 252 6.91 27.54 3.80
C THR A 252 5.56 28.11 3.34
N GLY A 253 4.66 27.23 2.91
CA GLY A 253 3.23 27.56 2.78
C GLY A 253 2.53 27.26 4.10
N VAL A 254 1.72 28.21 4.57
CA VAL A 254 1.03 28.28 5.86
C VAL A 254 1.92 28.79 7.02
N GLU A 255 2.52 29.96 6.83
CA GLU A 255 2.75 30.88 7.94
C GLU A 255 1.38 31.41 8.38
N ASN A 256 0.73 30.70 9.32
CA ASN A 256 -0.36 31.31 10.07
C ASN A 256 0.23 32.52 10.81
N GLY A 257 -0.16 33.71 10.35
CA GLY A 257 0.32 35.01 10.80
C GLY A 257 0.08 35.26 12.28
N VAL A 258 0.98 34.72 13.11
CA VAL A 258 1.24 35.22 14.46
C VAL A 258 2.67 35.76 14.45
N GLU A 259 2.89 36.82 13.66
CA GLU A 259 3.92 37.78 14.04
C GLU A 259 3.41 38.45 15.31
N ALA A 260 3.78 37.84 16.44
CA ALA A 260 3.74 38.49 17.73
C ALA A 260 4.58 39.77 17.62
N GLY A 261 3.88 40.89 17.39
CA GLY A 261 4.41 42.23 17.40
C GLY A 261 5.04 42.50 18.76
N ASN A 262 6.33 42.21 18.88
CA ASN A 262 7.14 42.62 20.01
C ASN A 262 8.42 43.26 19.48
N ARG A 263 8.26 44.43 18.85
CA ARG A 263 9.33 45.41 18.65
C ARG A 263 9.10 46.62 19.56
N ARG A 264 9.11 46.38 20.87
CA ARG A 264 9.61 47.39 21.82
C ARG A 264 11.13 47.50 21.62
N ARG A 265 11.55 48.38 20.72
CA ARG A 265 12.89 48.97 20.68
C ARG A 265 12.86 50.20 19.77
N ARG A 266 12.40 51.31 20.35
CA ARG A 266 12.85 52.66 19.99
C ARG A 266 13.02 53.41 21.30
N GLU A 267 14.16 53.17 21.93
CA GLU A 267 14.85 54.21 22.67
C GLU A 267 15.76 54.88 21.65
N TYR A 268 15.39 56.08 21.23
CA TYR A 268 16.23 57.22 20.87
C TYR A 268 15.31 58.44 20.85
#